data_AF-A0A8S0G046-F1
#
_entry.id   AF-A0A8S0G046-F1
#
_cell.length_a   1.000
_cell.length_b   1.000
_cell.length_c   1.000
_cell.angle_alpha   90.00
_cell.angle_beta   90.00
_cell.angle_gamma   90.00
#
_symmetry.space_group_name_H-M   'P 1'
#
loop_
_entity.id
_entity.type
_entity.pdbx_description
1 polymer ?
#
loop_
_entity_poly.entity_id
_entity_poly.type
_entity_poly.pdbx_seq_one_letter_code
_entity_poly.pdbx_strand_id
1 'polypeptide(L)'
;MPFSAFSSSRWEYGSPRLERYNGLPSMEILGQAAPGKSTGEAMELMEQLASKLPTGVGYDWTGMSYQERLSGNQAPSLYAISLIVVFLCLAALYESWSIPFSVMLVVPLGVIGALLAATFRGLTNDVYFQVGLLTTIGLSAKNAILIVEFAKDLMDKEGKGLIEATLAASNDIFMMRCGCVYAQS
;
A
#
# COMPACT_ATOMS: atom_id res chain seq x y z
N MET A 1 -15.86 36.30 63.73
CA MET A 1 -15.30 34.95 64.01
C MET A 1 -14.31 34.62 62.91
N PRO A 2 -13.06 34.24 63.19
CA PRO A 2 -12.08 33.87 62.17
C PRO A 2 -12.42 32.52 61.51
N PHE A 3 -12.01 32.33 60.25
CA PHE A 3 -12.28 31.11 59.45
C PHE A 3 -11.71 29.84 60.08
N SER A 4 -10.65 29.95 60.89
CA SER A 4 -10.06 28.87 61.67
C SER A 4 -10.97 28.33 62.78
N ALA A 5 -12.04 29.03 63.15
CA ALA A 5 -12.96 28.57 64.19
C ALA A 5 -13.90 27.44 63.74
N PHE A 6 -14.03 27.20 62.43
CA PHE A 6 -14.95 26.20 61.87
C PHE A 6 -14.41 25.46 60.62
N SER A 7 -13.14 25.62 60.27
CA SER A 7 -12.52 24.92 59.13
C SER A 7 -11.23 24.20 59.53
N SER A 8 -10.92 23.11 58.82
CA SER A 8 -9.65 22.39 58.91
C SER A 8 -9.08 22.19 57.50
N SER A 9 -7.76 22.24 57.36
CA SER A 9 -7.08 22.03 56.08
C SER A 9 -6.17 20.81 56.16
N ARG A 10 -6.12 20.04 55.09
CA ARG A 10 -5.20 18.93 54.90
C ARG A 10 -4.78 18.88 53.43
N TRP A 11 -3.60 18.36 53.17
CA TRP A 11 -3.16 18.07 51.81
C TRP A 11 -3.85 16.80 51.31
N GLU A 12 -4.38 16.85 50.09
CA GLU A 12 -4.93 15.69 49.39
C GLU A 12 -4.43 15.67 47.95
N TYR A 13 -4.37 14.47 47.37
CA TYR A 13 -4.05 14.31 45.96
C TYR A 13 -5.34 14.28 45.15
N GLY A 14 -5.42 15.18 44.17
CA GLY A 14 -6.46 15.18 43.14
C GLY A 14 -5.81 15.16 41.76
N SER A 15 -6.47 14.54 40.79
CA SER A 15 -5.98 14.61 39.41
C SER A 15 -6.19 16.04 38.88
N PRO A 16 -5.14 16.70 38.36
CA PRO A 16 -5.28 18.02 37.75
C PRO A 16 -6.01 17.97 36.39
N ARG A 17 -6.14 16.78 35.79
CA ARG A 17 -6.80 16.56 34.50
C ARG A 17 -7.54 15.23 34.51
N LEU A 18 -8.84 15.28 34.28
CA LEU A 18 -9.68 14.09 34.13
C LEU A 18 -10.03 13.93 32.67
N GLU A 19 -9.61 12.83 32.07
CA GLU A 19 -9.93 12.47 30.70
C GLU A 19 -11.10 11.50 30.68
N ARG A 20 -11.89 11.59 29.61
CA ARG A 20 -12.98 10.66 29.35
C ARG A 20 -13.00 10.32 27.87
N TYR A 21 -13.28 9.06 27.58
CA TYR A 21 -13.45 8.54 26.22
C TYR A 21 -14.78 7.80 26.15
N ASN A 22 -15.60 8.11 25.16
CA ASN A 22 -16.97 7.58 25.01
C ASN A 22 -17.82 7.67 26.30
N GLY A 23 -17.63 8.74 27.08
CA GLY A 23 -18.36 8.99 28.32
C GLY A 23 -17.84 8.23 29.55
N LEU A 24 -16.85 7.35 29.41
CA LEU A 24 -16.22 6.63 30.53
C LEU A 24 -14.90 7.31 30.94
N PRO A 25 -14.50 7.28 32.23
CA PRO A 25 -13.18 7.73 32.67
C PRO A 25 -12.09 6.97 31.93
N SER A 26 -11.15 7.69 31.32
CA SER A 26 -10.10 7.11 30.50
C SER A 26 -8.77 7.81 30.73
N MET A 27 -7.70 7.24 30.20
CA MET A 27 -6.39 7.86 30.13
C MET A 27 -5.81 7.57 28.74
N GLU A 28 -5.41 8.61 28.03
CA GLU A 28 -4.78 8.47 26.71
C GLU A 28 -3.32 8.00 26.86
N ILE A 29 -2.94 6.99 26.07
CA ILE A 29 -1.56 6.49 25.99
C ILE A 29 -1.08 6.64 24.55
N LEU A 30 0.02 7.36 24.37
CA LEU A 30 0.66 7.57 23.09
C LEU A 30 1.92 6.71 22.99
N GLY A 31 2.16 6.15 21.81
CA GLY A 31 3.33 5.33 21.53
C GLY A 31 3.56 5.18 20.03
N GLN A 32 4.76 4.77 19.67
CA GLN A 32 5.15 4.50 18.28
C GLN A 32 5.78 3.11 18.18
N ALA A 33 5.67 2.48 17.03
CA ALA A 33 6.33 1.20 16.77
C ALA A 33 7.85 1.36 16.88
N ALA A 34 8.52 0.29 17.34
CA ALA A 34 9.97 0.24 17.33
C ALA A 34 10.51 0.31 15.88
N PRO A 35 11.75 0.80 15.65
CA PRO A 35 12.34 0.81 14.31
C PRO A 35 12.30 -0.58 13.67
N GLY A 36 11.79 -0.66 12.43
CA GLY A 36 11.65 -1.92 11.68
C GLY A 36 10.41 -2.74 12.04
N LYS A 37 9.52 -2.24 12.90
CA LYS A 37 8.23 -2.87 13.22
C LYS A 37 7.06 -2.11 12.64
N SER A 38 6.04 -2.83 12.20
CA SER A 38 4.82 -2.21 11.69
C SER A 38 3.98 -1.59 12.81
N THR A 39 3.21 -0.56 12.47
CA THR A 39 2.16 0.01 13.33
C THR A 39 1.18 -1.06 13.80
N GLY A 40 0.78 -1.97 12.91
CA GLY A 40 -0.08 -3.11 13.23
C GLY A 40 0.50 -4.04 14.30
N GLU A 41 1.78 -4.40 14.21
CA GLU A 41 2.46 -5.22 15.23
C GLU A 41 2.50 -4.53 16.61
N ALA A 42 2.72 -3.21 16.63
CA ALA A 42 2.71 -2.45 17.87
C ALA A 42 1.29 -2.40 18.48
N MET A 43 0.26 -2.25 17.65
CA MET A 43 -1.13 -2.31 18.09
C MET A 43 -1.47 -3.69 18.66
N GLU A 44 -1.13 -4.77 17.97
CA GLU A 44 -1.37 -6.14 18.44
C GLU A 44 -0.69 -6.41 19.79
N LEU A 45 0.55 -5.96 19.96
CA LEU A 45 1.25 -6.09 21.23
C LEU A 45 0.55 -5.29 22.36
N MET A 46 0.07 -4.09 22.06
CA MET A 46 -0.68 -3.29 23.02
C MET A 46 -2.01 -3.96 23.40
N GLU A 47 -2.71 -4.60 22.46
CA GLU A 47 -3.91 -5.39 22.77
C GLU A 47 -3.57 -6.58 23.70
N GLN A 48 -2.44 -7.26 23.45
CA GLN A 48 -1.96 -8.36 24.32
C GLN A 48 -1.59 -7.87 25.73
N LEU A 49 -0.96 -6.71 25.85
CA LEU A 49 -0.64 -6.11 27.16
C LEU A 49 -1.90 -5.65 27.88
N ALA A 50 -2.85 -5.06 27.15
CA ALA A 50 -4.12 -4.62 27.69
C ALA A 50 -4.94 -5.79 28.23
N SER A 51 -4.85 -6.97 27.61
CA SER A 51 -5.54 -8.18 28.08
C SER A 51 -5.06 -8.67 29.47
N LYS A 52 -3.88 -8.23 29.93
CA LYS A 52 -3.31 -8.59 31.24
C LYS A 52 -3.66 -7.60 32.34
N LEU A 53 -4.41 -6.53 32.04
CA LEU A 53 -4.84 -5.54 33.01
C LEU A 53 -5.90 -6.12 33.97
N PRO A 54 -6.07 -5.52 35.16
CA PRO A 54 -7.13 -5.92 36.09
C PRO A 54 -8.52 -5.88 35.45
N THR A 55 -9.39 -6.78 35.89
CA THR A 55 -10.80 -6.83 35.44
C THR A 55 -11.48 -5.48 35.63
N GLY A 56 -12.17 -4.99 34.59
CA GLY A 56 -12.84 -3.69 34.58
C GLY A 56 -12.07 -2.59 33.85
N VAL A 57 -10.81 -2.83 33.46
CA VAL A 57 -10.06 -1.93 32.56
C VAL A 57 -10.26 -2.37 31.12
N GLY A 58 -10.97 -1.55 30.33
CA GLY A 58 -11.08 -1.70 28.88
C GLY A 58 -10.05 -0.86 28.14
N TYR A 59 -9.91 -1.10 26.84
CA TYR A 59 -9.12 -0.27 25.94
C TYR A 59 -9.95 0.02 24.68
N ASP A 60 -9.65 1.13 24.02
CA ASP A 60 -10.22 1.47 22.72
C ASP A 60 -9.19 2.24 21.91
N TRP A 61 -9.24 2.10 20.59
CA TRP A 61 -8.35 2.81 19.67
C TRP A 61 -9.00 4.11 19.22
N THR A 62 -8.22 5.18 19.12
CA THR A 62 -8.70 6.49 18.69
C THR A 62 -7.78 7.14 17.66
N GLY A 63 -8.26 8.21 17.01
CA GLY A 63 -7.50 9.00 16.04
C GLY A 63 -6.90 8.17 14.90
N MET A 64 -5.57 8.25 14.73
CA MET A 64 -4.84 7.56 13.66
C MET A 64 -4.90 6.04 13.79
N SER A 65 -4.81 5.49 15.00
CA SER A 65 -4.85 4.03 15.21
C SER A 65 -6.23 3.44 14.87
N TYR A 66 -7.30 4.20 15.10
CA TYR A 66 -8.65 3.79 14.68
C TYR A 66 -8.78 3.75 13.16
N GLN A 67 -8.25 4.77 12.47
CA GLN A 67 -8.22 4.81 11.01
C GLN A 67 -7.34 3.72 10.40
N GLU A 68 -6.21 3.40 11.04
CA GLU A 68 -5.34 2.29 10.65
C GLU A 68 -6.09 0.96 10.69
N ARG A 69 -6.84 0.70 11.77
CA ARG A 69 -7.65 -0.53 11.91
C ARG A 69 -8.74 -0.64 10.85
N LEU A 70 -9.42 0.47 10.54
CA LEU A 70 -10.45 0.50 9.50
C LEU A 70 -9.87 0.36 8.09
N SER A 71 -8.80 1.10 7.79
CA SER A 71 -8.16 1.15 6.48
C SER A 71 -7.40 -0.13 6.15
N GLY A 72 -6.73 -0.72 7.15
CA GLY A 72 -5.96 -1.95 7.02
C GLY A 72 -6.79 -3.13 6.52
N ASN A 73 -8.07 -3.20 6.90
CA ASN A 73 -8.97 -4.28 6.46
C ASN A 73 -9.60 -4.05 5.08
N GLN A 74 -9.74 -2.80 4.61
CA GLN A 74 -10.43 -2.52 3.34
C GLN A 74 -9.48 -2.36 2.15
N ALA A 75 -8.25 -1.89 2.39
CA ALA A 75 -7.31 -1.66 1.29
C ALA A 75 -7.06 -2.94 0.45
N PRO A 76 -6.81 -4.14 1.03
CA PRO A 76 -6.54 -5.33 0.23
C PRO A 76 -7.75 -5.79 -0.61
N SER A 77 -8.96 -5.70 -0.05
CA SER A 77 -10.18 -6.12 -0.75
C SER A 77 -10.53 -5.16 -1.89
N LEU A 78 -10.35 -3.86 -1.70
CA LEU A 78 -10.53 -2.86 -2.75
C LEU A 78 -9.52 -3.04 -3.89
N TYR A 79 -8.25 -3.32 -3.59
CA TYR A 79 -7.25 -3.64 -4.61
C TYR A 79 -7.60 -4.92 -5.37
N ALA A 80 -8.07 -5.97 -4.69
CA ALA A 80 -8.48 -7.21 -5.32
C ALA A 80 -9.63 -7.00 -6.31
N ILE A 81 -10.68 -6.27 -5.90
CA ILE A 81 -11.81 -5.94 -6.78
C ILE A 81 -11.35 -5.08 -7.96
N SER A 82 -10.51 -4.08 -7.72
CA SER A 82 -9.95 -3.23 -8.77
C SER A 82 -9.18 -4.05 -9.81
N LEU A 83 -8.33 -4.99 -9.39
CA LEU A 83 -7.59 -5.88 -10.29
C LEU A 83 -8.52 -6.78 -11.11
N ILE A 84 -9.58 -7.31 -10.52
CA ILE A 84 -10.59 -8.12 -11.24
C ILE A 84 -11.28 -7.27 -12.31
N VAL A 85 -11.67 -6.04 -11.99
CA VAL A 85 -12.33 -5.15 -12.95
C VAL A 85 -11.38 -4.82 -14.12
N VAL A 86 -10.12 -4.50 -13.83
CA VAL A 86 -9.10 -4.24 -14.87
C VAL A 86 -8.88 -5.48 -15.75
N PHE A 87 -8.79 -6.67 -15.14
CA PHE A 87 -8.69 -7.94 -15.87
C PHE A 87 -9.85 -8.13 -16.85
N LEU A 88 -11.07 -7.98 -16.36
CA LEU A 88 -12.28 -8.18 -17.16
C LEU A 88 -12.39 -7.16 -18.28
N CYS A 89 -12.04 -5.89 -18.03
CA CYS A 89 -11.99 -4.87 -19.08
C CYS A 89 -10.98 -5.22 -20.19
N LEU A 90 -9.78 -5.68 -19.85
CA LEU A 90 -8.78 -6.09 -20.83
C LEU A 90 -9.20 -7.37 -21.57
N ALA A 91 -9.77 -8.36 -20.87
CA ALA A 91 -10.24 -9.60 -21.46
C ALA A 91 -11.36 -9.34 -22.50
N ALA A 92 -12.29 -8.44 -22.17
CA ALA A 92 -13.35 -8.02 -23.08
C ALA A 92 -12.81 -7.24 -24.29
N LEU A 93 -11.82 -6.38 -24.10
CA LEU A 93 -11.23 -5.57 -25.18
C LEU A 93 -10.47 -6.43 -26.20
N TYR A 94 -9.71 -7.42 -25.73
CA TYR A 94 -8.85 -8.25 -26.57
C TYR A 94 -9.48 -9.56 -27.04
N GLU A 95 -10.72 -9.84 -26.58
CA GLU A 95 -11.45 -11.09 -26.83
C GLU A 95 -10.63 -12.35 -26.44
N SER A 96 -9.72 -12.20 -25.47
CA SER A 96 -8.73 -13.22 -25.11
C SER A 96 -8.36 -13.12 -23.65
N TRP A 97 -8.31 -14.27 -22.97
CA TRP A 97 -7.91 -14.40 -21.56
C TRP A 97 -6.39 -14.41 -21.37
N SER A 98 -5.64 -14.76 -22.42
CA SER A 98 -4.17 -14.88 -22.35
C SER A 98 -3.47 -13.52 -22.35
N ILE A 99 -4.01 -12.53 -23.09
CA ILE A 99 -3.41 -11.20 -23.20
C ILE A 99 -3.42 -10.45 -21.86
N PRO A 100 -4.55 -10.34 -21.13
CA PRO A 100 -4.59 -9.71 -19.81
C PRO A 100 -3.68 -10.39 -18.78
N PHE A 101 -3.54 -11.72 -18.86
CA PHE A 101 -2.67 -12.48 -17.97
C PHE A 101 -1.19 -12.11 -18.16
N SER A 102 -0.74 -12.00 -19.41
CA SER A 102 0.62 -11.54 -19.73
C SER A 102 0.90 -10.13 -19.21
N VAL A 103 -0.09 -9.23 -19.24
CA VAL A 103 0.04 -7.86 -18.71
C VAL A 103 0.09 -7.84 -17.18
N MET A 104 -0.72 -8.66 -16.51
CA MET A 104 -0.71 -8.77 -15.05
C MET A 104 0.63 -9.29 -14.50
N LEU A 105 1.27 -10.24 -15.20
CA LEU A 105 2.58 -10.79 -14.78
C LEU A 105 3.69 -9.74 -14.78
N VAL A 106 3.57 -8.67 -15.56
CA VAL A 106 4.55 -7.57 -15.61
C VAL A 106 4.49 -6.69 -14.35
N VAL A 107 3.34 -6.61 -13.69
CA VAL A 107 3.15 -5.74 -12.51
C VAL A 107 4.06 -6.15 -11.33
N PRO A 108 4.09 -7.43 -10.88
CA PRO A 108 5.02 -7.88 -9.84
C PRO A 108 6.49 -7.67 -10.21
N LEU A 109 6.86 -7.88 -11.47
CA LEU A 109 8.23 -7.67 -11.96
C LEU A 109 8.66 -6.20 -11.79
N GLY A 110 7.78 -5.24 -12.11
CA GLY A 110 8.03 -3.82 -11.90
C GLY A 110 8.14 -3.43 -10.43
N VAL A 111 7.27 -3.98 -9.58
CA VAL A 111 7.29 -3.74 -8.12
C VAL A 111 8.59 -4.25 -7.49
N ILE A 112 9.03 -5.46 -7.85
CA ILE A 112 10.29 -6.04 -7.35
C ILE A 112 11.48 -5.17 -7.74
N GLY A 113 11.54 -4.71 -9.00
CA GLY A 113 12.62 -3.83 -9.46
C GLY A 113 12.67 -2.51 -8.70
N ALA A 114 11.51 -1.89 -8.46
CA ALA A 114 11.41 -0.66 -7.68
C ALA A 114 11.80 -0.85 -6.21
N LEU A 115 11.33 -1.94 -5.58
CA LEU A 115 11.67 -2.29 -4.19
C LEU A 115 13.17 -2.57 -4.04
N LEU A 116 13.77 -3.32 -4.96
CA LEU A 116 15.21 -3.58 -4.96
C LEU A 116 16.02 -2.29 -5.09
N ALA A 117 15.63 -1.40 -6.01
CA ALA A 117 16.31 -0.12 -6.17
C ALA A 117 16.17 0.79 -4.94
N ALA A 118 14.99 0.83 -4.31
CA ALA A 118 14.75 1.61 -3.10
C ALA A 118 15.50 1.07 -1.89
N THR A 119 15.47 -0.25 -1.68
CA THR A 119 16.20 -0.91 -0.59
C THR A 119 17.71 -0.75 -0.73
N PHE A 120 18.26 -0.89 -1.93
CA PHE A 120 19.70 -0.71 -2.17
C PHE A 120 20.16 0.74 -1.94
N ARG A 121 19.26 1.70 -2.12
CA ARG A 121 19.54 3.14 -2.01
C ARG A 121 19.07 3.73 -0.67
N GLY A 122 18.54 2.91 0.23
CA GLY A 122 18.09 3.31 1.58
C GLY A 122 16.92 4.29 1.60
N LEU A 123 16.10 4.31 0.55
CA LEU A 123 14.94 5.20 0.46
C LEU A 123 13.74 4.63 1.24
N THR A 124 13.03 5.50 1.94
CA THR A 124 11.78 5.17 2.64
C THR A 124 10.63 4.95 1.65
N ASN A 125 9.69 4.07 1.99
CA ASN A 125 8.46 3.86 1.22
C ASN A 125 7.46 4.99 1.47
N ASP A 126 7.79 6.18 0.96
CA ASP A 126 6.96 7.38 1.09
C ASP A 126 6.01 7.53 -0.11
N VAL A 127 5.08 8.48 -0.04
CA VAL A 127 4.12 8.78 -1.12
C VAL A 127 4.82 9.03 -2.47
N TYR A 128 6.01 9.64 -2.47
CA TYR A 128 6.81 9.82 -3.68
C TYR A 128 7.26 8.49 -4.31
N PHE A 129 7.65 7.51 -3.48
CA PHE A 129 8.00 6.18 -3.95
C PHE A 129 6.77 5.48 -4.53
N GLN A 130 5.59 5.61 -3.90
CA GLN A 130 4.34 5.03 -4.40
C GLN A 130 3.94 5.61 -5.77
N VAL A 131 4.02 6.93 -5.95
CA VAL A 131 3.73 7.60 -7.24
C VAL A 131 4.77 7.20 -8.30
N GLY A 132 6.06 7.12 -7.92
CA GLY A 132 7.11 6.64 -8.81
C GLY A 132 6.89 5.21 -9.28
N LEU A 133 6.56 4.31 -8.33
CA LEU A 133 6.24 2.91 -8.59
C LEU A 133 5.03 2.76 -9.52
N LEU A 134 3.96 3.52 -9.30
CA LEU A 134 2.79 3.54 -10.19
C LEU A 134 3.17 3.96 -11.63
N THR A 135 4.04 4.96 -11.75
CA THR A 135 4.53 5.45 -13.05
C THR A 135 5.39 4.41 -13.75
N THR A 136 6.29 3.73 -13.02
CA THR A 136 7.13 2.64 -13.56
C THR A 136 6.28 1.46 -14.03
N ILE A 137 5.28 1.06 -13.25
CA ILE A 137 4.34 0.00 -13.63
C ILE A 137 3.59 0.40 -14.91
N GLY A 138 3.07 1.63 -14.99
CA GLY A 138 2.34 2.11 -16.17
C GLY A 138 3.20 2.12 -17.44
N LEU A 139 4.45 2.60 -17.34
CA LEU A 139 5.39 2.61 -18.48
C LEU A 139 5.73 1.18 -18.94
N SER A 140 5.97 0.28 -17.99
CA SER A 140 6.28 -1.13 -18.26
C SER A 140 5.09 -1.87 -18.88
N ALA A 141 3.90 -1.69 -18.30
CA ALA A 141 2.66 -2.27 -18.82
C ALA A 141 2.34 -1.78 -20.24
N LYS A 142 2.51 -0.49 -20.53
CA LYS A 142 2.34 0.04 -21.89
C LYS A 142 3.28 -0.62 -22.89
N ASN A 143 4.54 -0.82 -22.52
CA ASN A 143 5.51 -1.49 -23.38
C ASN A 143 5.16 -2.97 -23.58
N ALA A 144 4.71 -3.67 -22.53
CA ALA A 144 4.30 -5.07 -22.61
C ALA A 144 3.06 -5.26 -23.48
N ILE A 145 2.05 -4.41 -23.30
CA ILE A 145 0.83 -4.40 -24.13
C ILE A 145 1.20 -4.21 -25.60
N LEU A 146 2.07 -3.24 -25.91
CA LEU A 146 2.48 -2.96 -27.28
C LEU A 146 3.20 -4.16 -27.92
N ILE A 147 4.06 -4.86 -27.19
CA ILE A 147 4.75 -6.07 -27.71
C ILE A 147 3.75 -7.17 -28.04
N VAL A 148 2.80 -7.43 -27.14
CA VAL A 148 1.79 -8.48 -27.33
C VAL A 148 0.84 -8.13 -28.48
N GLU A 149 0.44 -6.86 -28.59
CA GLU A 149 -0.42 -6.37 -29.67
C GLU A 149 0.27 -6.49 -31.03
N PHE A 150 1.53 -6.06 -31.15
CA PHE A 150 2.29 -6.16 -32.39
C PHE A 150 2.57 -7.62 -32.79
N ALA A 151 2.88 -8.49 -31.82
CA ALA A 151 3.05 -9.91 -32.06
C ALA A 151 1.75 -10.56 -32.57
N LYS A 152 0.61 -10.23 -31.95
CA LYS A 152 -0.71 -10.72 -32.40
C LYS A 152 -1.02 -10.23 -33.82
N ASP A 153 -0.78 -8.95 -34.11
CA ASP A 153 -1.01 -8.38 -35.43
C ASP A 153 -0.14 -9.07 -36.51
N LEU A 154 1.13 -9.36 -36.21
CA LEU A 154 2.03 -10.12 -37.09
C LEU A 154 1.57 -11.56 -37.31
N MET A 155 0.99 -12.20 -36.30
CA MET A 155 0.42 -13.55 -36.42
C MET A 155 -0.86 -13.55 -37.25
N ASP A 156 -1.79 -12.63 -36.99
CA ASP A 156 -3.12 -12.60 -37.61
C ASP A 156 -3.07 -12.06 -39.05
N LYS A 157 -2.22 -11.06 -39.34
CA LYS A 157 -2.12 -10.42 -40.67
C LYS A 157 -1.08 -11.05 -41.58
N GLU A 158 0.07 -11.45 -41.05
CA GLU A 158 1.19 -11.99 -41.84
C GLU A 158 1.35 -13.51 -41.73
N GLY A 159 0.59 -14.17 -40.86
CA GLY A 159 0.62 -15.63 -40.69
C GLY A 159 1.92 -16.17 -40.09
N LYS A 160 2.72 -15.31 -39.44
CA LYS A 160 4.00 -15.69 -38.82
C LYS A 160 3.80 -16.62 -37.63
N GLY A 161 4.75 -17.55 -37.41
CA GLY A 161 4.73 -18.43 -36.25
C GLY A 161 4.89 -17.66 -34.94
N LEU A 162 4.28 -18.14 -33.86
CA LEU A 162 4.24 -17.51 -32.52
C LEU A 162 5.60 -16.97 -32.06
N ILE A 163 6.66 -17.79 -32.19
CA ILE A 163 8.02 -17.44 -31.73
C ILE A 163 8.62 -16.33 -32.61
N GLU A 164 8.44 -16.43 -33.92
CA GLU A 164 8.99 -15.48 -34.89
C GLU A 164 8.32 -14.12 -34.77
N ALA A 165 6.99 -14.08 -34.62
CA ALA A 165 6.23 -12.87 -34.38
C ALA A 165 6.61 -12.19 -33.05
N THR A 166 6.80 -12.97 -31.98
CA THR A 166 7.20 -12.43 -30.67
C THR A 166 8.61 -11.86 -30.69
N LEU A 167 9.56 -12.53 -31.35
CA LEU A 167 10.93 -12.04 -31.51
C LEU A 167 10.99 -10.76 -32.35
N ALA A 168 10.26 -10.71 -33.47
CA ALA A 168 10.18 -9.53 -34.33
C ALA A 168 9.59 -8.34 -33.57
N ALA A 169 8.43 -8.52 -32.91
CA ALA A 169 7.80 -7.47 -32.11
C ALA A 169 8.70 -6.95 -30.98
N SER A 170 9.39 -7.85 -30.28
CA SER A 170 10.31 -7.47 -29.20
C SER A 170 11.50 -6.68 -29.72
N ASN A 171 12.06 -7.04 -30.87
CA ASN A 171 13.21 -6.35 -31.48
C ASN A 171 12.81 -4.96 -31.98
N ASP A 172 11.69 -4.86 -32.70
CA ASP A 172 11.20 -3.59 -33.25
C ASP A 172 10.92 -2.56 -32.14
N ILE A 173 10.25 -3.00 -31.06
CA ILE A 173 9.93 -2.12 -29.93
C ILE A 173 11.18 -1.75 -29.14
N PHE A 174 12.12 -2.68 -28.98
CA PHE A 174 13.41 -2.38 -28.35
C PHE A 174 14.19 -1.33 -29.16
N MET A 175 14.28 -1.48 -30.48
CA MET A 175 14.90 -0.50 -31.37
C MET A 175 14.20 0.86 -31.30
N MET A 176 12.87 0.89 -31.32
CA MET A 176 12.11 2.14 -31.27
C MET A 176 12.29 2.89 -29.94
N ARG A 177 12.34 2.17 -28.81
CA ARG A 177 12.50 2.76 -27.48
C ARG A 177 13.95 3.13 -27.15
N CYS A 178 14.94 2.28 -27.45
CA CYS A 178 16.35 2.59 -27.24
C CYS A 178 16.88 3.60 -28.26
N GLY A 179 16.41 3.56 -29.51
CA GLY A 179 16.79 4.50 -30.56
C GLY A 179 16.34 5.94 -30.28
N CYS A 180 15.14 6.14 -29.75
CA CYS A 180 14.68 7.47 -29.32
C CYS A 180 15.49 8.03 -28.14
N VAL A 181 15.99 7.18 -27.24
CA VAL A 181 16.86 7.61 -26.13
C VAL A 181 18.23 8.09 -26.65
N TYR A 182 18.71 7.53 -27.76
CA TYR A 182 19.96 7.97 -28.41
C TYR A 182 19.81 9.22 -29.28
N ALA A 183 18.60 9.54 -29.75
CA ALA A 183 18.33 10.72 -30.58
C ALA A 183 17.98 11.99 -29.78
N GLN A 184 17.79 11.87 -28.45
CA GLN A 184 17.48 12.99 -27.55
C GLN A 184 18.63 13.38 -26.61
N SER A 185 19.83 12.78 -26.75
CA SER A 185 21.06 13.16 -26.04
C SER A 185 22.02 13.95 -26.91
#